data_AF-A0A2P0QLB3-F1
#
_entry.id   AF-A0A2P0QLB3-F1
#
_cell.length_a   1.000
_cell.length_b   1.000
_cell.length_c   1.000
_cell.angle_alpha   90.00
_cell.angle_beta   90.00
_cell.angle_gamma   90.00
#
_symmetry.space_group_name_H-M   'P 1'
#
loop_
_entity.id
_entity.type
_entity.pdbx_description
1 polymer ?
#
loop_
_entity_poly.entity_id
_entity_poly.type
_entity_poly.pdbx_seq_one_letter_code
_entity_poly.pdbx_strand_id
1 'polypeptide(L)'
;QPVEVGPRARLAVYKGYDEKGTVGQNIAREMEYTDCFYEMMDCIDALNPAGKVVADFIPDGDGSLGWAANEAPRGTDVHLARVKDWKVQYFSMLVPTTWNFATCS
;
A
#
# COMPACT_ATOMS: atom_id res chain seq x y z
N GLN A 1 7.53 -16.98 8.48
CA GLN A 1 6.23 -17.65 8.29
C GLN A 1 5.48 -16.88 7.20
N PRO A 2 4.72 -17.55 6.33
CA PRO A 2 3.75 -16.87 5.46
C PRO A 2 2.76 -16.05 6.29
N VAL A 3 2.30 -14.93 5.74
CA VAL A 3 1.34 -14.02 6.38
C VAL A 3 0.23 -13.62 5.41
N GLU A 4 -0.93 -13.28 5.97
CA GLU A 4 -2.06 -12.76 5.20
C GLU A 4 -1.92 -11.24 5.09
N VAL A 5 -2.12 -10.73 3.87
CA VAL A 5 -2.25 -9.31 3.59
C VAL A 5 -3.58 -9.03 2.87
N GLY A 6 -4.08 -7.81 2.96
CA GLY A 6 -5.34 -7.40 2.33
C GLY A 6 -6.29 -6.69 3.30
N PRO A 7 -7.54 -6.45 2.87
CA PRO A 7 -8.53 -5.72 3.65
C PRO A 7 -8.72 -6.27 5.07
N ARG A 8 -8.85 -7.60 5.20
CA ARG A 8 -8.97 -8.25 6.51
C ARG A 8 -7.75 -8.03 7.41
N ALA A 9 -6.54 -8.08 6.83
CA ALA A 9 -5.31 -7.83 7.57
C ALA A 9 -5.25 -6.37 8.06
N ARG A 10 -5.63 -5.39 7.23
CA ARG A 10 -5.72 -3.97 7.64
C ARG A 10 -6.72 -3.78 8.77
N LEU A 11 -7.93 -4.30 8.62
CA LEU A 11 -8.97 -4.18 9.65
C LEU A 11 -8.58 -4.88 10.96
N ALA A 12 -7.89 -6.03 10.89
CA ALA A 12 -7.39 -6.71 12.07
C ALA A 12 -6.31 -5.90 12.81
N VAL A 13 -5.37 -5.30 12.06
CA VAL A 13 -4.28 -4.51 12.62
C VAL A 13 -4.76 -3.17 13.19
N TYR A 14 -5.61 -2.44 12.47
CA TYR A 14 -5.94 -1.05 12.79
C TYR A 14 -7.30 -0.86 13.46
N LYS A 15 -8.22 -1.83 13.35
CA LYS A 15 -9.59 -1.73 13.87
C LYS A 15 -9.99 -2.91 14.77
N GLY A 16 -9.05 -3.82 15.08
CA GLY A 16 -9.29 -4.95 15.99
C GLY A 16 -10.28 -6.00 15.46
N TYR A 17 -10.48 -6.06 14.14
CA TYR A 17 -11.36 -7.05 13.50
C TYR A 17 -10.85 -8.48 13.71
N ASP A 18 -11.68 -9.33 14.31
CA ASP A 18 -11.31 -10.65 14.83
C ASP A 18 -11.84 -11.83 14.00
N GLU A 19 -12.75 -11.59 13.04
CA GLU A 19 -13.22 -12.60 12.09
C GLU A 19 -12.12 -13.06 11.13
N LYS A 20 -12.15 -14.35 10.76
CA LYS A 20 -11.10 -15.02 9.96
C LYS A 20 -11.71 -15.88 8.84
N GLY A 21 -10.85 -16.39 7.95
CA GLY A 21 -11.22 -17.26 6.84
C GLY A 21 -11.98 -16.53 5.72
N THR A 22 -12.51 -17.30 4.76
CA THR A 22 -13.09 -16.78 3.51
C THR A 22 -14.19 -15.74 3.73
N VAL A 23 -15.09 -16.00 4.68
CA VAL A 23 -16.21 -15.09 4.98
C VAL A 23 -15.69 -13.80 5.61
N GLY A 24 -14.80 -13.91 6.61
CA GLY A 24 -14.18 -12.76 7.25
C GLY A 24 -13.43 -11.87 6.25
N GLN A 25 -12.78 -12.47 5.26
CA GLN A 25 -12.10 -11.74 4.17
C GLN A 25 -13.04 -10.98 3.25
N ASN A 26 -14.18 -11.58 2.89
CA ASN A 26 -15.17 -10.92 2.05
C ASN A 26 -15.84 -9.77 2.80
N ILE A 27 -16.29 -9.98 4.03
CA ILE A 27 -16.88 -8.94 4.86
C ILE A 27 -15.91 -7.76 5.01
N ALA A 28 -14.65 -8.03 5.38
CA ALA A 28 -13.66 -6.97 5.56
C ALA A 28 -13.38 -6.17 4.28
N ARG A 29 -13.45 -6.79 3.10
CA ARG A 29 -13.30 -6.10 1.82
C ARG A 29 -14.45 -5.13 1.55
N GLU A 30 -15.69 -5.57 1.75
CA GLU A 30 -16.84 -4.69 1.50
C GLU A 30 -16.91 -3.54 2.51
N MET A 31 -16.40 -3.74 3.73
CA MET A 31 -16.32 -2.67 4.74
C MET A 31 -15.42 -1.48 4.33
N GLU A 32 -14.44 -1.68 3.44
CA GLU A 32 -13.54 -0.61 3.00
C GLU A 32 -14.17 0.38 2.00
N TYR A 33 -15.34 0.07 1.42
CA TYR A 33 -15.98 0.99 0.45
C TYR A 33 -16.24 2.38 1.03
N THR A 34 -16.72 2.42 2.27
CA THR A 34 -17.10 3.68 2.91
C THR A 34 -15.89 4.58 3.17
N ASP A 35 -14.79 3.99 3.67
CA ASP A 35 -13.53 4.71 3.87
C ASP A 35 -13.00 5.26 2.54
N CYS A 36 -13.06 4.50 1.43
CA CYS A 36 -12.66 5.01 0.12
C CYS A 36 -13.44 6.27 -0.28
N PHE A 37 -14.77 6.26 -0.10
CA PHE A 37 -15.61 7.40 -0.49
C PHE A 37 -15.32 8.65 0.35
N TYR A 38 -15.26 8.51 1.68
CA TYR A 38 -15.04 9.64 2.56
C TYR A 38 -13.61 10.19 2.44
N GLU A 39 -12.60 9.33 2.30
CA GLU A 39 -11.22 9.78 2.08
C GLU A 39 -11.08 10.58 0.78
N MET A 40 -11.79 10.18 -0.29
CA MET A 40 -11.82 10.98 -1.53
C MET A 40 -12.45 12.35 -1.32
N MET A 41 -13.53 12.44 -0.53
CA MET A 41 -14.14 13.73 -0.19
C MET A 41 -13.19 14.61 0.61
N ASP A 42 -12.55 14.06 1.65
CA ASP A 42 -11.61 14.77 2.51
C ASP A 42 -10.39 15.26 1.71
N CYS A 43 -9.86 14.43 0.80
CA CYS A 43 -8.77 14.82 -0.09
C CYS A 43 -9.15 15.96 -1.05
N ILE A 44 -10.38 15.96 -1.57
CA ILE A 44 -10.87 17.04 -2.45
C ILE A 44 -11.07 18.34 -1.65
N ASP A 45 -11.59 18.25 -0.43
CA ASP A 45 -11.80 19.42 0.44
C ASP A 45 -10.45 20.05 0.86
N ALA A 46 -9.43 19.22 1.11
CA ALA A 46 -8.08 19.66 1.44
C ALA A 46 -7.26 20.14 0.22
N LEU A 47 -7.71 19.90 -1.01
CA LEU A 47 -6.95 20.21 -2.22
C LEU A 47 -6.88 21.72 -2.44
N ASN A 48 -5.66 22.26 -2.51
CA ASN A 48 -5.41 23.60 -3.05
C ASN A 48 -5.22 23.53 -4.59
N PRO A 49 -6.17 24.00 -5.41
CA PRO A 49 -6.07 23.88 -6.87
C PRO A 49 -4.96 24.75 -7.49
N ALA A 50 -4.48 25.76 -6.77
CA ALA A 50 -3.36 26.60 -7.16
C ALA A 50 -2.03 26.19 -6.49
N GLY A 51 -2.04 25.08 -5.74
CA GLY A 51 -0.87 24.57 -5.04
C GLY A 51 0.21 24.04 -6.00
N LYS A 52 1.44 23.97 -5.50
CA LYS A 52 2.59 23.41 -6.23
C LYS A 52 2.53 21.89 -6.24
N VAL A 53 2.73 21.28 -7.42
CA VAL A 53 2.59 19.82 -7.63
C VAL A 53 3.90 19.10 -8.01
N VAL A 54 5.01 19.84 -8.14
CA VAL A 54 6.35 19.31 -8.43
C VAL A 54 7.32 19.85 -7.39
N ALA A 55 8.24 19.01 -6.91
CA ALA A 55 9.32 19.44 -6.02
C ALA A 55 10.22 20.49 -6.69
N ASP A 56 10.82 21.41 -5.92
CA ASP A 56 11.76 22.40 -6.47
C ASP A 56 13.05 21.76 -7.01
N PHE A 57 13.39 20.61 -6.43
CA PHE A 57 14.58 19.84 -6.76
C PHE A 57 14.27 18.35 -6.70
N ILE A 58 14.71 17.62 -7.73
CA ILE A 58 14.62 16.16 -7.81
C ILE A 58 16.06 15.63 -7.88
N PRO A 59 16.56 14.94 -6.83
CA PRO A 59 17.91 14.38 -6.83
C PRO A 59 18.04 13.19 -7.80
N ASP A 60 19.24 12.96 -8.30
CA ASP A 60 19.59 11.90 -9.25
C ASP A 60 19.97 10.56 -8.60
N GLY A 61 20.22 10.57 -7.28
CA GLY A 61 20.43 9.40 -6.44
C GLY A 61 21.90 8.99 -6.30
N ASP A 62 22.26 8.52 -5.10
CA ASP A 62 23.63 8.14 -4.72
C ASP A 62 23.84 6.61 -4.59
N GLY A 63 22.80 5.81 -4.89
CA GLY A 63 22.80 4.36 -4.71
C GLY A 63 22.29 3.86 -3.35
N SER A 64 21.82 4.76 -2.48
CA SER A 64 21.13 4.42 -1.24
C SER A 64 19.86 3.59 -1.51
N LEU A 65 19.52 2.70 -0.56
CA LEU A 65 18.31 1.89 -0.64
C LEU A 65 17.12 2.68 -0.13
N GLY A 66 16.12 2.86 -0.98
CA GLY A 66 14.79 3.35 -0.62
C GLY A 66 13.74 2.23 -0.73
N TRP A 67 12.65 2.36 0.01
CA TRP A 67 11.49 1.50 -0.11
C TRP A 67 10.21 2.31 0.06
N ALA A 68 9.13 1.85 -0.57
CA ALA A 68 7.80 2.40 -0.43
C ALA A 68 6.79 1.25 -0.33
N ALA A 69 5.85 1.37 0.61
CA ALA A 69 4.74 0.46 0.74
C ALA A 69 3.45 1.17 0.32
N ASN A 70 2.69 0.55 -0.58
CA ASN A 70 1.34 0.95 -0.92
C ASN A 70 0.36 -0.10 -0.40
N GLU A 71 -0.70 0.32 0.29
CA GLU A 71 -1.81 -0.58 0.63
C GLU A 71 -2.70 -0.79 -0.58
N ALA A 72 -2.22 -1.64 -1.50
CA ALA A 72 -2.97 -2.00 -2.69
C ALA A 72 -4.30 -2.70 -2.31
N PRO A 73 -5.26 -2.82 -3.24
CA PRO A 73 -6.56 -3.44 -2.95
C PRO A 73 -6.47 -4.87 -2.38
N ARG A 74 -5.36 -5.58 -2.66
CA ARG A 74 -5.12 -6.95 -2.21
C ARG A 74 -4.19 -7.06 -1.00
N GLY A 75 -3.70 -5.94 -0.48
CA GLY A 75 -2.78 -5.87 0.67
C GLY A 75 -1.50 -5.10 0.37
N THR A 76 -0.58 -5.10 1.33
CA THR A 76 0.68 -4.38 1.26
C THR A 76 1.52 -4.79 0.05
N ASP A 77 1.82 -3.81 -0.80
CA ASP A 77 2.71 -3.90 -1.96
C ASP A 77 3.97 -3.08 -1.69
N VAL A 78 5.11 -3.76 -1.58
CA VAL A 78 6.37 -3.12 -1.20
C VAL A 78 7.33 -3.12 -2.37
N HIS A 79 7.75 -1.94 -2.79
CA HIS A 79 8.80 -1.76 -3.77
C HIS A 79 10.08 -1.29 -3.07
N LEU A 80 11.21 -1.91 -3.43
CA LEU A 80 12.53 -1.52 -2.95
C LEU A 80 13.40 -1.16 -4.15
N ALA A 81 14.11 -0.04 -4.07
CA ALA A 81 14.94 0.46 -5.16
C ALA A 81 16.25 1.07 -4.66
N ARG A 82 17.32 0.89 -5.43
CA ARG A 82 18.53 1.74 -5.35
C ARG A 82 18.63 2.52 -6.65
N VAL A 83 18.65 3.85 -6.55
CA VAL A 83 18.80 4.75 -7.70
C VAL A 83 20.14 5.46 -7.59
N LYS A 84 20.92 5.43 -8.68
CA LYS A 84 22.18 6.14 -8.81
C LYS A 84 22.30 6.75 -10.19
N ASP A 85 22.67 8.02 -10.28
CA ASP A 85 22.87 8.75 -11.54
C ASP A 85 21.70 8.54 -12.52
N TRP A 86 20.47 8.75 -12.03
CA TRP A 86 19.20 8.55 -12.76
C TRP A 86 18.86 7.11 -13.17
N LYS A 87 19.62 6.12 -12.71
CA LYS A 87 19.42 4.71 -13.10
C LYS A 87 19.08 3.84 -11.91
N VAL A 88 18.11 2.95 -12.11
CA VAL A 88 17.77 1.89 -11.16
C VAL A 88 18.88 0.84 -11.20
N GLN A 89 19.63 0.73 -10.11
CA GLN A 89 20.72 -0.25 -9.95
C GLN A 89 20.23 -1.56 -9.32
N TYR A 90 19.17 -1.47 -8.52
CA TYR A 90 18.53 -2.60 -7.86
C TYR A 90 17.05 -2.34 -7.78
N PHE A 91 16.26 -3.39 -8.00
CA PHE A 91 14.81 -3.35 -7.85
C PHE A 91 14.27 -4.68 -7.32
N SER A 92 13.35 -4.60 -6.37
CA SER A 92 12.63 -5.76 -5.85
C SER A 92 11.19 -5.37 -5.51
N MET A 93 10.28 -6.33 -5.69
CA MET A 93 8.86 -6.16 -5.45
C MET A 93 8.36 -7.30 -4.57
N LEU A 94 7.67 -6.94 -3.50
CA LEU A 94 6.99 -7.86 -2.61
C LEU A 94 5.49 -7.57 -2.67
N VAL A 95 4.86 -8.14 -3.70
CA VAL A 95 3.48 -7.86 -4.12
C VAL A 95 2.48 -8.60 -3.22
N PRO A 96 1.28 -8.05 -2.93
CA PRO A 96 0.28 -8.66 -2.06
C PRO A 96 -0.03 -10.13 -2.34
N THR A 97 -0.23 -10.49 -3.61
CA THR A 97 -0.55 -11.87 -3.98
C THR A 97 0.63 -12.81 -3.75
N THR A 98 1.88 -12.33 -3.83
CA THR A 98 3.07 -13.13 -3.51
C THR A 98 3.08 -13.51 -2.03
N TRP A 99 2.75 -12.58 -1.13
CA TRP A 99 2.62 -12.86 0.30
C TRP A 99 1.53 -13.88 0.58
N ASN A 100 0.35 -13.69 -0.03
CA ASN A 100 -0.81 -14.54 0.19
C ASN A 100 -0.68 -15.94 -0.42
N PHE A 101 0.18 -16.14 -1.41
CA PHE A 101 0.31 -17.42 -2.12
C PHE A 101 0.64 -18.59 -1.18
N ALA A 102 1.49 -18.36 -0.19
CA ALA A 102 1.89 -19.37 0.79
C ALA A 102 1.01 -19.37 2.05
N THR A 103 -0.02 -18.51 2.11
CA THR A 103 -0.90 -18.34 3.27
C THR A 103 -2.34 -18.75 2.99
N CYS A 104 -2.80 -18.71 1.73
CA CYS A 104 -4.20 -18.98 1.42
C CYS A 104 -4.60 -20.41 1.84
N SER A 105 -5.72 -20.51 2.55
CA SER A 105 -6.35 -21.74 3.03
C SER A 105 -7.82 -21.76 2.63
#